data_AF-A0A7U4J9S1-F1
#
_entry.id   AF-A0A7U4J9S1-F1
#
_cell.length_a   1.000
_cell.length_b   1.000
_cell.length_c   1.000
_cell.angle_alpha   90.00
_cell.angle_beta   90.00
_cell.angle_gamma   90.00
#
_symmetry.space_group_name_H-M   'P 1'
#
loop_
_entity.id
_entity.type
_entity.pdbx_description
1 polymer ?
#
loop_
_entity_poly.entity_id
_entity_poly.type
_entity_poly.pdbx_seq_one_letter_code
_entity_poly.pdbx_strand_id
1 'polypeptide(L)'
;MRTGVIAKKLGMTRLFQDDGRHVPVTVLALEGVQVVSVREEGRDGYTAVQLGAGTAKSKNVAKPQRGHFGKAEVEPKAVLAEFRVDADGLLDVGAEISADHYVAGQFVDIQGKTQGKGFQGGMKRWGFGGLRATHGVSVSHRSLGSTGQRQDPGKVFKNKKMAGHMGDKNRTQQNLEIVGTDVERGLIFVKGSVPGSKGGWLLVKDSVKVARHADAPFPAGLKQVANNNDAPAETPAVTEAPEATEGQEG
;
A
#
# COMPACT_ATOMS: atom_id res chain seq x y z
N MET A 1 -0.77 17.75 -5.56
CA MET A 1 -0.78 16.28 -5.50
C MET A 1 0.19 15.86 -4.43
N ARG A 2 -0.27 15.15 -3.40
CA ARG A 2 0.58 14.65 -2.32
C ARG A 2 0.97 13.19 -2.55
N THR A 3 1.94 12.70 -1.79
CA THR A 3 2.39 11.31 -1.89
C THR A 3 1.27 10.33 -1.54
N GLY A 4 1.38 9.10 -2.03
CA GLY A 4 0.60 7.98 -1.51
C GLY A 4 1.37 7.22 -0.42
N VAL A 5 0.92 6.01 -0.10
CA VAL A 5 1.62 5.08 0.81
C VAL A 5 1.69 3.68 0.22
N ILE A 6 2.65 2.90 0.71
CA ILE A 6 2.74 1.46 0.43
C ILE A 6 2.13 0.72 1.62
N ALA A 7 1.10 -0.08 1.37
CA ALA A 7 0.40 -0.81 2.42
C ALA A 7 0.37 -2.32 2.12
N LYS A 8 0.33 -3.13 3.16
CA LYS A 8 0.24 -4.59 3.06
C LYS A 8 -1.17 -5.05 3.37
N LYS A 9 -1.74 -5.87 2.49
CA LYS A 9 -3.09 -6.41 2.68
C LYS A 9 -3.10 -7.45 3.82
N LEU A 10 -3.68 -7.13 4.97
CA LEU A 10 -3.80 -8.08 6.08
C LEU A 10 -4.98 -9.04 5.91
N GLY A 11 -6.07 -8.59 5.29
CA GLY A 11 -7.25 -9.41 5.15
C GLY A 11 -8.51 -8.58 5.00
N MET A 12 -9.65 -9.23 5.21
CA MET A 12 -10.96 -8.58 5.19
C MET A 12 -11.67 -8.85 6.51
N THR A 13 -12.41 -7.87 6.98
CA THR A 13 -13.28 -7.96 8.15
C THR A 13 -14.55 -7.16 7.87
N ARG A 14 -15.43 -7.08 8.86
CA ARG A 14 -16.63 -6.26 8.85
C ARG A 14 -16.57 -5.24 9.98
N LEU A 15 -17.05 -4.04 9.71
CA LEU A 15 -17.32 -3.02 10.71
C LEU A 15 -18.82 -2.75 10.75
N PHE A 16 -19.34 -2.51 11.94
CA PHE A 16 -20.71 -2.04 12.15
C PHE A 16 -20.63 -0.53 12.39
N GLN A 17 -21.37 0.23 11.60
CA GLN A 17 -21.50 1.67 11.84
C GLN A 17 -22.59 1.95 12.87
N ASP A 18 -22.61 3.18 13.38
CA ASP A 18 -23.56 3.63 14.41
C ASP A 18 -25.03 3.53 13.95
N ASP A 19 -25.26 3.56 12.63
CA ASP A 19 -26.57 3.37 12.01
C ASP A 19 -26.98 1.89 11.85
N GLY A 20 -26.19 0.96 12.38
CA GLY A 20 -26.41 -0.47 12.32
C GLY A 20 -26.04 -1.12 10.98
N ARG A 21 -25.55 -0.37 9.98
CA ARG A 21 -25.15 -0.95 8.70
C ARG A 21 -23.87 -1.76 8.84
N HIS A 22 -23.88 -2.92 8.19
CA HIS A 22 -22.72 -3.79 8.03
C HIS A 22 -21.88 -3.35 6.82
N VAL A 23 -20.63 -2.93 7.08
CA VAL A 23 -19.70 -2.50 6.03
C VAL A 23 -18.53 -3.49 5.91
N PRO A 24 -18.40 -4.19 4.76
CA PRO A 24 -17.23 -5.05 4.53
C PRO A 24 -16.01 -4.17 4.24
N VAL A 25 -14.93 -4.41 4.97
CA VAL A 25 -13.69 -3.64 4.83
C VAL A 25 -12.50 -4.56 4.60
N THR A 26 -11.54 -4.07 3.80
CA THR A 26 -10.19 -4.63 3.72
C THR A 26 -9.30 -3.88 4.71
N VAL A 27 -8.54 -4.63 5.50
CA VAL A 27 -7.53 -4.08 6.42
C VAL A 27 -6.18 -4.01 5.72
N LEU A 28 -5.61 -2.82 5.66
CA LEU A 28 -4.28 -2.55 5.12
C LEU A 28 -3.36 -2.07 6.24
N ALA A 29 -2.15 -2.63 6.33
CA ALA A 29 -1.16 -2.23 7.32
C ALA A 29 -0.01 -1.44 6.69
N LEU A 30 0.41 -0.37 7.37
CA LEU A 30 1.63 0.35 7.06
C LEU A 30 2.78 -0.27 7.87
N GLU A 31 3.70 -0.94 7.17
CA GLU A 31 4.88 -1.54 7.80
C GLU A 31 6.10 -0.63 7.58
N GLY A 32 6.27 0.40 8.41
CA GLY A 32 7.46 1.28 8.39
C GLY A 32 7.68 2.01 7.06
N VAL A 33 6.64 2.70 6.59
CA VAL A 33 6.62 3.43 5.32
C VAL A 33 7.47 4.70 5.44
N GLN A 34 8.63 4.69 4.81
CA GLN A 34 9.64 5.74 4.98
C GLN A 34 10.11 6.29 3.63
N VAL A 35 10.42 7.58 3.59
CA VAL A 35 11.02 8.21 2.42
C VAL A 35 12.46 7.76 2.26
N VAL A 36 12.77 7.15 1.11
CA VAL A 36 14.11 6.64 0.79
C VAL A 36 14.85 7.59 -0.14
N SER A 37 14.15 8.25 -1.05
CA SER A 37 14.77 9.17 -2.00
C SER A 37 13.73 10.15 -2.55
N VAL A 38 14.20 11.31 -2.97
CA VAL A 38 13.40 12.34 -3.64
C VAL A 38 13.91 12.51 -5.06
N ARG A 39 12.99 12.60 -6.03
CA ARG A 39 13.24 12.94 -7.44
C ARG A 39 12.88 14.40 -7.65
N GLU A 40 13.78 15.13 -8.30
CA GLU A 40 13.62 16.56 -8.56
C GLU A 40 13.61 16.82 -10.06
N GLU A 41 12.84 17.83 -10.48
CA GLU A 41 12.68 18.18 -11.90
C GLU A 41 14.02 18.42 -12.62
N GLY A 42 14.95 19.15 -11.99
CA GLY A 42 16.22 19.51 -12.61
C GLY A 42 17.19 18.34 -12.81
N ARG A 43 17.17 17.35 -11.91
CA ARG A 43 18.10 16.20 -11.94
C ARG A 43 17.50 14.98 -12.62
N ASP A 44 16.24 14.68 -12.35
CA ASP A 44 15.57 13.44 -12.76
C ASP A 44 14.54 13.67 -13.89
N GLY A 45 14.17 14.91 -14.19
CA GLY A 45 13.17 15.27 -15.21
C GLY A 45 11.72 15.07 -14.78
N TYR A 46 11.48 14.86 -13.47
CA TYR A 46 10.16 14.80 -12.85
C TYR A 46 10.27 14.94 -11.33
N THR A 47 9.18 15.38 -10.69
CA THR A 47 9.07 15.47 -9.22
C THR A 47 8.34 14.26 -8.64
N ALA A 48 9.00 13.53 -7.72
CA ALA A 48 8.42 12.36 -7.08
C ALA A 48 9.09 12.03 -5.73
N VAL A 49 8.34 11.36 -4.86
CA VAL A 49 8.86 10.79 -3.61
C VAL A 49 8.96 9.28 -3.76
N GLN A 50 10.13 8.71 -3.49
CA GLN A 50 10.34 7.27 -3.41
C GLN A 50 10.15 6.80 -1.97
N LEU A 51 9.14 5.97 -1.76
CA LEU A 51 8.84 5.36 -0.47
C LEU A 51 9.32 3.93 -0.43
N GLY A 52 9.71 3.48 0.76
CA GLY A 52 10.00 2.08 1.06
C GLY A 52 9.19 1.58 2.23
N ALA A 53 8.74 0.32 2.16
CA ALA A 53 7.95 -0.32 3.20
C ALA A 53 8.40 -1.77 3.45
N GLY A 54 8.10 -2.26 4.66
CA GLY A 54 8.53 -3.54 5.20
C GLY A 54 10.03 -3.58 5.49
N THR A 55 10.47 -4.57 6.26
CA THR A 55 11.89 -4.80 6.54
C THR A 55 12.44 -5.93 5.68
N ALA A 56 13.63 -5.74 5.13
CA ALA A 56 14.37 -6.76 4.39
C ALA A 56 15.69 -7.07 5.09
N LYS A 57 16.01 -8.36 5.25
CA LYS A 57 17.31 -8.78 5.79
C LYS A 57 18.42 -8.32 4.84
N SER A 58 19.45 -7.68 5.37
CA SER A 58 20.59 -7.13 4.60
C SER A 58 21.22 -8.16 3.64
N LYS A 59 21.30 -9.43 4.04
CA LYS A 59 21.82 -10.53 3.20
C LYS A 59 20.97 -10.85 1.96
N ASN A 60 19.68 -10.51 1.97
CA ASN A 60 18.76 -10.72 0.86
C ASN A 60 18.71 -9.50 -0.09
N VAL A 61 19.44 -8.43 0.22
CA VAL A 61 19.42 -7.17 -0.53
C VAL A 61 20.71 -7.02 -1.35
N ALA A 62 20.55 -6.73 -2.64
CA ALA A 62 21.68 -6.57 -3.54
C ALA A 62 22.59 -5.40 -3.10
N LYS A 63 23.90 -5.50 -3.38
CA LYS A 63 24.89 -4.48 -2.98
C LYS A 63 24.52 -3.05 -3.42
N PRO A 64 24.04 -2.79 -4.65
CA PRO A 64 23.65 -1.44 -5.07
C PRO A 64 22.48 -0.87 -4.26
N GLN A 65 21.48 -1.71 -3.97
CA GLN A 65 20.33 -1.32 -3.15
C GLN A 65 20.76 -1.01 -1.72
N ARG A 66 21.68 -1.79 -1.14
CA ARG A 66 22.26 -1.48 0.18
C ARG A 66 22.97 -0.14 0.21
N GLY A 67 23.72 0.20 -0.84
CA GLY A 67 24.35 1.52 -0.97
C GLY A 67 23.32 2.65 -1.06
N HIS A 68 22.22 2.44 -1.80
CA HIS A 68 21.11 3.39 -1.91
C HIS A 68 20.44 3.65 -0.56
N PHE A 69 20.12 2.58 0.20
CA PHE A 69 19.57 2.69 1.55
C PHE A 69 20.54 3.34 2.53
N GLY A 70 21.84 3.00 2.44
CA GLY A 70 22.88 3.59 3.29
C GLY A 70 23.07 5.09 3.07
N LYS A 71 22.97 5.58 1.82
CA LYS A 71 23.01 7.02 1.51
C LYS A 71 21.82 7.78 2.12
N ALA A 72 20.68 7.11 2.24
CA ALA A 72 19.48 7.67 2.84
C ALA A 72 19.43 7.50 4.37
N GLU A 73 20.40 6.80 4.97
CA GLU A 73 20.41 6.41 6.38
C GLU A 73 19.16 5.64 6.82
N VAL A 74 18.57 4.87 5.89
CA VAL A 74 17.33 4.10 6.10
C VAL A 74 17.63 2.60 6.12
N GLU A 75 16.94 1.85 6.98
CA GLU A 75 17.03 0.39 6.97
C GLU A 75 16.56 -0.22 5.63
N PRO A 76 17.14 -1.34 5.17
CA PRO A 76 16.72 -1.95 3.92
C PRO A 76 15.23 -2.32 3.92
N LYS A 77 14.50 -1.79 2.94
CA LYS A 77 13.05 -1.99 2.81
C LYS A 77 12.70 -3.16 1.89
N ALA A 78 11.56 -3.80 2.14
CA ALA A 78 11.10 -4.96 1.37
C ALA A 78 10.56 -4.59 -0.01
N VAL A 79 9.87 -3.45 -0.11
CA VAL A 79 9.34 -2.92 -1.38
C VAL A 79 9.65 -1.44 -1.47
N LEU A 80 9.95 -0.99 -2.69
CA LEU A 80 10.11 0.41 -3.06
C LEU A 80 9.05 0.78 -4.10
N ALA A 81 8.49 1.98 -3.99
CA ALA A 81 7.62 2.55 -5.01
C ALA A 81 7.76 4.07 -5.06
N GLU A 82 7.55 4.65 -6.24
CA GLU A 82 7.60 6.09 -6.44
C GLU A 82 6.19 6.64 -6.62
N PHE A 83 5.94 7.79 -5.98
CA PHE A 83 4.70 8.55 -6.10
C PHE A 83 5.04 9.90 -6.69
N ARG A 84 4.38 10.24 -7.80
CA ARG A 84 4.47 11.60 -8.35
C ARG A 84 3.78 12.56 -7.40
N VAL A 85 4.44 13.67 -7.14
CA VAL A 85 3.95 14.74 -6.26
C VAL A 85 4.23 16.09 -6.90
N ASP A 86 3.52 17.10 -6.44
CA ASP A 86 3.83 18.48 -6.79
C ASP A 86 5.06 18.95 -5.98
N ALA A 87 5.68 20.06 -6.39
CA ALA A 87 6.91 20.56 -5.75
C ALA A 87 6.75 20.89 -4.26
N ASP A 88 5.55 21.28 -3.83
CA ASP A 88 5.16 21.53 -2.45
C ASP A 88 4.80 20.25 -1.66
N GLY A 89 4.67 19.11 -2.35
CA GLY A 89 4.40 17.80 -1.79
C GLY A 89 5.64 16.94 -1.53
N LEU A 90 6.83 17.53 -1.65
CA LEU A 90 8.10 16.87 -1.35
C LEU A 90 8.24 16.64 0.16
N LEU A 91 8.88 15.52 0.50
CA LEU A 91 9.13 15.12 1.88
C LEU A 91 10.62 14.87 2.06
N ASP A 92 11.11 15.14 3.27
CA ASP A 92 12.51 14.89 3.61
C ASP A 92 12.82 13.39 3.62
N VAL A 93 14.04 13.05 3.19
CA VAL A 93 14.54 11.67 3.25
C VAL A 93 14.61 11.22 4.70
N GLY A 94 14.15 10.00 4.98
CA GLY A 94 14.07 9.44 6.32
C GLY A 94 12.74 9.69 7.03
N ALA A 95 11.87 10.58 6.55
CA ALA A 95 10.56 10.81 7.16
C ALA A 95 9.66 9.55 7.07
N GLU A 96 9.00 9.19 8.17
CA GLU A 96 8.05 8.06 8.24
C GLU A 96 6.60 8.56 8.16
N ILE A 97 5.79 7.93 7.31
CA ILE A 97 4.38 8.27 7.09
C ILE A 97 3.48 7.40 7.96
N SER A 98 2.59 8.02 8.73
CA SER A 98 1.62 7.35 9.60
C SER A 98 0.29 7.06 8.89
N ALA A 99 -0.60 6.29 9.55
CA ALA A 99 -1.92 5.99 9.02
C ALA A 99 -2.84 7.24 8.96
N ASP A 100 -2.57 8.26 9.78
CA ASP A 100 -3.26 9.57 9.75
C ASP A 100 -3.05 10.34 8.46
N HIS A 101 -2.17 9.88 7.58
CA HIS A 101 -2.08 10.40 6.23
C HIS A 101 -3.44 10.35 5.49
N TYR A 102 -4.35 9.46 5.89
CA TYR A 102 -5.72 9.43 5.38
C TYR A 102 -6.76 9.68 6.47
N VAL A 103 -7.89 10.22 6.06
CA VAL A 103 -9.03 10.52 6.96
C VAL A 103 -10.24 9.66 6.56
N ALA A 104 -11.10 9.34 7.54
CA ALA A 104 -12.37 8.67 7.28
C ALA A 104 -13.24 9.48 6.29
N GLY A 105 -13.95 8.79 5.39
CA GLY A 105 -14.74 9.40 4.32
C GLY A 105 -13.93 9.80 3.07
N GLN A 106 -12.60 9.75 3.12
CA GLN A 106 -11.76 10.05 1.96
C GLN A 106 -11.83 8.94 0.91
N PHE A 107 -11.81 9.33 -0.38
CA PHE A 107 -11.70 8.41 -1.51
C PHE A 107 -10.26 8.22 -1.96
N VAL A 108 -9.89 6.96 -2.18
CA VAL A 108 -8.55 6.53 -2.61
C VAL A 108 -8.60 5.59 -3.81
N ASP A 109 -7.50 5.57 -4.54
CA ASP A 109 -7.22 4.60 -5.60
C ASP A 109 -6.17 3.61 -5.09
N ILE A 110 -6.43 2.31 -5.23
CA ILE A 110 -5.56 1.24 -4.75
C ILE A 110 -5.05 0.42 -5.92
N GLN A 111 -3.74 0.42 -6.10
CA GLN A 111 -3.05 -0.35 -7.12
C GLN A 111 -2.36 -1.56 -6.50
N GLY A 112 -2.44 -2.70 -7.17
CA GLY A 112 -1.79 -3.92 -6.73
C GLY A 112 -1.72 -4.99 -7.80
N LYS A 113 -0.90 -6.00 -7.52
CA LYS A 113 -0.83 -7.21 -8.34
C LYS A 113 -2.02 -8.12 -8.05
N THR A 114 -2.85 -8.36 -9.05
CA THR A 114 -4.00 -9.26 -8.96
C THR A 114 -3.56 -10.70 -8.74
N GLN A 115 -4.40 -11.48 -8.05
CA GLN A 115 -4.12 -12.89 -7.80
C GLN A 115 -3.93 -13.67 -9.11
N GLY A 116 -2.78 -14.32 -9.25
CA GLY A 116 -2.48 -15.20 -10.38
C GLY A 116 -3.39 -16.40 -10.41
N LYS A 117 -3.92 -16.73 -11.59
CA LYS A 117 -4.71 -17.93 -11.84
C LYS A 117 -4.02 -18.88 -12.84
N GLY A 118 -2.77 -18.60 -13.26
CA GLY A 118 -2.06 -19.42 -14.24
C GLY A 118 -2.72 -19.40 -15.62
N PHE A 119 -2.56 -20.47 -16.39
CA PHE A 119 -3.18 -20.61 -17.72
C PHE A 119 -4.68 -20.92 -17.59
N GLN A 120 -5.52 -20.05 -18.14
CA GLN A 120 -6.98 -20.17 -18.05
C GLN A 120 -7.63 -20.24 -19.43
N GLY A 121 -8.65 -21.08 -19.55
CA GLY A 121 -9.47 -21.21 -20.76
C GLY A 121 -10.39 -20.00 -21.01
N GLY A 122 -11.03 -19.97 -22.19
CA GLY A 122 -11.87 -18.85 -22.63
C GLY A 122 -13.02 -18.49 -21.69
N MET A 123 -13.69 -19.50 -21.12
CA MET A 123 -14.81 -19.29 -20.20
C MET A 123 -14.39 -18.53 -18.93
N LYS A 124 -13.31 -18.95 -18.26
CA LYS A 124 -12.87 -18.31 -17.01
C LYS A 124 -12.12 -16.99 -17.25
N ARG A 125 -11.38 -16.87 -18.36
CA ARG A 125 -10.60 -15.67 -18.67
C ARG A 125 -11.45 -14.52 -19.21
N TRP A 126 -12.49 -14.84 -20.00
CA TRP A 126 -13.28 -13.84 -20.74
C TRP A 126 -14.80 -13.93 -20.52
N GLY A 127 -15.30 -14.91 -19.77
CA GLY A 127 -16.73 -15.07 -19.51
C GLY A 127 -17.52 -15.67 -20.68
N PHE A 128 -16.88 -16.45 -21.56
CA PHE A 128 -17.59 -17.09 -22.69
C PHE A 128 -18.57 -18.18 -22.23
N GLY A 129 -19.70 -18.32 -22.93
CA GLY A 129 -20.83 -19.18 -22.53
C GLY A 129 -20.66 -20.69 -22.71
N GLY A 130 -19.65 -21.17 -23.44
CA GLY A 130 -19.48 -22.61 -23.72
C GLY A 130 -20.52 -23.17 -24.70
N LEU A 131 -20.43 -24.47 -25.01
CA LEU A 131 -21.42 -25.20 -25.82
C LEU A 131 -22.37 -25.99 -24.92
N ARG A 132 -23.47 -26.48 -25.50
CA ARG A 132 -24.45 -27.33 -24.78
C ARG A 132 -23.74 -28.54 -24.16
N ALA A 133 -24.14 -28.91 -22.95
CA ALA A 133 -23.62 -30.11 -22.27
C ALA A 133 -24.23 -31.42 -22.81
N THR A 134 -25.40 -31.34 -23.45
CA THR A 134 -26.16 -32.46 -24.02
C THR A 134 -26.49 -32.18 -25.49
N HIS A 135 -27.28 -33.05 -26.12
CA HIS A 135 -27.70 -32.94 -27.53
C HIS A 135 -26.54 -33.04 -28.54
N GLY A 136 -25.66 -34.02 -28.36
CA GLY A 136 -24.70 -34.45 -29.39
C GLY A 136 -23.39 -33.64 -29.49
N VAL A 137 -23.11 -32.74 -28.54
CA VAL A 137 -21.83 -32.04 -28.49
C VAL A 137 -20.71 -33.01 -28.11
N SER A 138 -19.73 -33.20 -28.98
CA SER A 138 -18.56 -34.05 -28.72
C SER A 138 -17.35 -33.22 -28.30
N VAL A 139 -16.86 -33.44 -27.07
CA VAL A 139 -15.59 -32.94 -26.48
C VAL A 139 -15.41 -31.41 -26.41
N SER A 140 -16.30 -30.62 -27.00
CA SER A 140 -16.13 -29.17 -27.23
C SER A 140 -16.89 -28.26 -26.26
N HIS A 141 -17.46 -28.82 -25.20
CA HIS A 141 -18.25 -28.12 -24.16
C HIS A 141 -17.64 -26.80 -23.66
N ARG A 142 -16.31 -26.78 -23.49
CA ARG A 142 -15.56 -25.62 -22.98
C ARG A 142 -14.64 -24.98 -24.02
N SER A 143 -14.83 -25.33 -25.29
CA SER A 143 -14.04 -24.77 -26.40
C SER A 143 -14.33 -23.27 -26.58
N LEU A 144 -13.43 -22.58 -27.28
CA LEU A 144 -13.54 -21.15 -27.56
C LEU A 144 -14.57 -20.82 -28.67
N GLY A 145 -15.04 -21.84 -29.41
CA GLY A 145 -15.77 -21.65 -30.65
C GLY A 145 -14.89 -21.09 -31.77
N SER A 146 -15.51 -20.49 -32.78
CA SER A 146 -14.80 -19.94 -33.94
C SER A 146 -13.91 -18.74 -33.56
N THR A 147 -12.68 -18.75 -34.05
CA THR A 147 -11.69 -17.69 -33.82
C THR A 147 -11.61 -16.66 -34.95
N GLY A 148 -12.12 -16.98 -36.14
CA GLY A 148 -11.99 -16.15 -37.35
C GLY A 148 -13.03 -16.47 -38.43
N GLN A 149 -12.87 -15.81 -39.59
CA GLN A 149 -13.67 -16.05 -40.79
C GLN A 149 -12.91 -16.99 -41.75
N ARG A 150 -13.55 -17.37 -42.87
CA ARG A 150 -12.99 -18.24 -43.91
C ARG A 150 -11.98 -17.50 -44.81
N GLN A 151 -12.39 -17.09 -46.02
CA GLN A 151 -11.47 -16.59 -47.06
C GLN A 151 -10.96 -15.19 -46.74
N ASP A 152 -11.87 -14.24 -46.54
CA ASP A 152 -11.54 -12.86 -46.18
C ASP A 152 -11.97 -12.60 -44.73
N PRO A 153 -11.08 -12.17 -43.82
CA PRO A 153 -9.71 -11.66 -44.03
C PRO A 153 -8.58 -12.71 -43.95
N GLY A 154 -8.88 -14.01 -43.92
CA GLY A 154 -7.87 -15.09 -43.94
C GLY A 154 -6.93 -15.14 -42.73
N LYS A 155 -7.28 -14.45 -41.63
CA LYS A 155 -6.44 -14.36 -40.42
C LYS A 155 -7.26 -14.12 -39.16
N VAL A 156 -6.65 -14.40 -38.00
CA VAL A 156 -7.17 -13.98 -36.70
C VAL A 156 -6.69 -12.56 -36.40
N PHE A 157 -7.62 -11.68 -36.02
CA PHE A 157 -7.28 -10.30 -35.64
C PHE A 157 -6.43 -10.23 -34.36
N LYS A 158 -5.58 -9.20 -34.27
CA LYS A 158 -4.83 -8.89 -33.05
C LYS A 158 -5.79 -8.61 -31.89
N ASN A 159 -5.34 -8.91 -30.66
CA ASN A 159 -6.14 -8.78 -29.44
C ASN A 159 -7.43 -9.64 -29.40
N LYS A 160 -7.56 -10.64 -30.29
CA LYS A 160 -8.64 -11.64 -30.17
C LYS A 160 -8.55 -12.34 -28.83
N LYS A 161 -9.68 -12.41 -28.14
CA LYS A 161 -9.83 -13.07 -26.84
C LYS A 161 -9.61 -14.59 -26.97
N MET A 162 -8.55 -15.10 -26.36
CA MET A 162 -8.17 -16.52 -26.35
C MET A 162 -7.76 -16.99 -24.95
N ALA A 163 -7.59 -18.30 -24.76
CA ALA A 163 -7.02 -18.86 -23.54
C ALA A 163 -5.61 -18.31 -23.28
N GLY A 164 -5.15 -18.36 -22.03
CA GLY A 164 -3.82 -17.89 -21.66
C GLY A 164 -3.70 -17.48 -20.20
N HIS A 165 -2.54 -16.92 -19.85
CA HIS A 165 -2.27 -16.48 -18.49
C HIS A 165 -3.28 -15.41 -18.00
N MET A 166 -3.85 -15.63 -16.82
CA MET A 166 -4.83 -14.76 -16.18
C MET A 166 -4.38 -14.41 -14.76
N GLY A 167 -4.56 -13.15 -14.36
CA GLY A 167 -4.06 -12.63 -13.09
C GLY A 167 -2.59 -12.22 -13.18
N ASP A 168 -1.96 -12.02 -12.03
CA ASP A 168 -0.59 -11.50 -11.91
C ASP A 168 -0.37 -10.12 -12.59
N LYS A 169 -1.51 -9.49 -12.88
CA LYS A 169 -1.76 -8.16 -13.45
C LYS A 169 -1.59 -7.03 -12.45
N ASN A 170 -0.82 -5.98 -12.70
CA ASN A 170 -1.05 -4.72 -11.99
C ASN A 170 -2.42 -4.16 -12.40
N ARG A 171 -3.28 -3.92 -11.42
CA ARG A 171 -4.59 -3.28 -11.58
C ARG A 171 -4.81 -2.26 -10.50
N THR A 172 -5.54 -1.21 -10.86
CA THR A 172 -5.97 -0.16 -9.95
C THR A 172 -7.47 -0.27 -9.76
N GLN A 173 -7.90 -0.43 -8.53
CA GLN A 173 -9.29 -0.25 -8.13
C GLN A 173 -9.45 1.20 -7.70
N GLN A 174 -10.38 1.91 -8.33
CA GLN A 174 -10.57 3.35 -8.08
C GLN A 174 -11.75 3.61 -7.17
N ASN A 175 -11.77 4.80 -6.58
CA ASN A 175 -12.88 5.35 -5.80
C ASN A 175 -13.29 4.45 -4.63
N LEU A 176 -12.31 3.95 -3.88
CA LEU A 176 -12.56 3.21 -2.65
C LEU A 176 -12.62 4.19 -1.48
N GLU A 177 -13.61 4.03 -0.63
CA GLU A 177 -13.82 4.88 0.55
C GLU A 177 -13.00 4.35 1.73
N ILE A 178 -12.34 5.24 2.48
CA ILE A 178 -11.71 4.92 3.75
C ILE A 178 -12.78 5.02 4.85
N VAL A 179 -13.02 3.92 5.54
CA VAL A 179 -14.01 3.85 6.63
C VAL A 179 -13.41 4.39 7.93
N GLY A 180 -12.11 4.20 8.12
CA GLY A 180 -11.39 4.69 9.29
C GLY A 180 -9.92 4.29 9.25
N THR A 181 -9.17 4.81 10.22
CA THR A 181 -7.74 4.54 10.43
C THR A 181 -7.51 4.19 11.91
N ASP A 182 -6.49 3.39 12.17
CA ASP A 182 -5.99 3.08 13.52
C ASP A 182 -4.49 3.41 13.52
N VAL A 183 -4.14 4.51 14.18
CA VAL A 183 -2.80 5.12 14.14
C VAL A 183 -1.80 4.30 14.94
N GLU A 184 -2.21 3.86 16.12
CA GLU A 184 -1.37 3.08 17.04
C GLU A 184 -0.90 1.79 16.38
N ARG A 185 -1.79 1.13 15.64
CA ARG A 185 -1.47 -0.11 14.91
C ARG A 185 -1.03 0.11 13.47
N GLY A 186 -1.08 1.36 12.97
CA GLY A 186 -0.75 1.70 11.59
C GLY A 186 -1.68 1.04 10.56
N LEU A 187 -2.98 0.93 10.85
CA LEU A 187 -3.96 0.28 9.98
C LEU A 187 -4.87 1.28 9.26
N ILE A 188 -5.26 0.93 8.04
CA ILE A 188 -6.23 1.64 7.22
C ILE A 188 -7.35 0.68 6.86
N PHE A 189 -8.60 1.08 7.11
CA PHE A 189 -9.79 0.31 6.79
C PHE A 189 -10.43 0.86 5.51
N VAL A 190 -10.37 0.07 4.44
CA VAL A 190 -10.90 0.46 3.13
C VAL A 190 -12.16 -0.31 2.82
N LYS A 191 -13.23 0.37 2.42
CA LYS A 191 -14.51 -0.25 2.07
C LYS A 191 -14.37 -1.13 0.83
N GLY A 192 -14.88 -2.36 0.93
CA GLY A 192 -14.91 -3.31 -0.16
C GLY A 192 -13.61 -4.07 -0.36
N SER A 193 -13.38 -4.50 -1.60
CA SER A 193 -12.29 -5.40 -1.98
C SER A 193 -11.15 -4.69 -2.70
N VAL A 194 -9.92 -5.09 -2.39
CA VAL A 194 -8.71 -4.60 -3.08
C VAL A 194 -8.04 -5.72 -3.89
N PRO A 195 -7.27 -5.38 -4.95
CA PRO A 195 -6.57 -6.38 -5.75
C PRO A 195 -5.57 -7.21 -4.91
N GLY A 196 -5.33 -8.45 -5.34
CA GLY A 196 -4.30 -9.32 -4.76
C GLY A 196 -4.73 -10.15 -3.55
N SER A 197 -3.88 -11.09 -3.16
CA SER A 197 -4.07 -11.96 -2.00
C SER A 197 -3.60 -11.30 -0.69
N LYS A 198 -3.98 -11.88 0.46
CA LYS A 198 -3.43 -11.51 1.77
C LYS A 198 -1.90 -11.57 1.76
N GLY A 199 -1.25 -10.63 2.42
CA GLY A 199 0.20 -10.44 2.47
C GLY A 199 0.80 -9.69 1.28
N GLY A 200 0.02 -9.42 0.23
CA GLY A 200 0.46 -8.65 -0.92
C GLY A 200 0.63 -7.16 -0.60
N TRP A 201 1.61 -6.53 -1.27
CA TRP A 201 1.84 -5.09 -1.21
C TRP A 201 0.95 -4.35 -2.20
N LEU A 202 0.44 -3.21 -1.76
CA LEU A 202 -0.48 -2.34 -2.47
C LEU A 202 0.03 -0.91 -2.39
N LEU A 203 -0.23 -0.15 -3.45
CA LEU A 203 0.00 1.28 -3.49
C LEU A 203 -1.34 1.95 -3.29
N VAL A 204 -1.46 2.73 -2.23
CA VAL A 204 -2.64 3.53 -1.92
C VAL A 204 -2.30 4.97 -2.23
N LYS A 205 -3.17 5.66 -2.98
CA LYS A 205 -3.02 7.07 -3.32
C LYS A 205 -4.39 7.75 -3.25
N ASP A 206 -4.39 9.06 -3.13
CA ASP A 206 -5.62 9.85 -3.26
C ASP A 206 -6.33 9.55 -4.59
N SER A 207 -7.66 9.57 -4.58
CA SER A 207 -8.44 9.34 -5.79
C SER A 207 -8.11 10.38 -6.86
N VAL A 208 -7.94 9.93 -8.11
CA VAL A 208 -7.74 10.83 -9.24
C VAL A 208 -9.06 11.48 -9.69
N LYS A 209 -10.20 10.86 -9.35
CA LYS A 209 -11.53 11.28 -9.84
C LYS A 209 -12.30 12.15 -8.87
N VAL A 210 -11.91 12.18 -7.61
CA VAL A 210 -12.56 12.95 -6.54
C VAL A 210 -11.53 13.91 -5.96
N ALA A 211 -11.95 15.14 -5.66
CA ALA A 211 -11.07 16.09 -4.99
C ALA A 211 -10.60 15.53 -3.64
N ARG A 212 -9.40 15.93 -3.22
CA ARG A 212 -8.84 15.56 -1.91
C ARG A 212 -9.79 16.01 -0.80
N HIS A 213 -9.97 15.15 0.20
CA HIS A 213 -10.72 15.52 1.40
C HIS A 213 -10.07 16.73 2.08
N ALA A 214 -10.87 17.71 2.50
CA ALA A 214 -10.36 18.97 3.03
C ALA A 214 -9.42 18.75 4.24
N ASP A 215 -9.82 17.84 5.13
CA ASP A 215 -9.11 17.55 6.39
C ASP A 215 -7.90 16.63 6.23
N ALA A 216 -7.63 16.11 5.03
CA ALA A 216 -6.48 15.24 4.83
C ALA A 216 -5.16 16.03 5.00
N PRO A 217 -4.15 15.52 5.72
CA PRO A 217 -2.93 16.29 5.99
C PRO A 217 -2.11 16.54 4.71
N PHE A 218 -1.53 17.73 4.59
CA PHE A 218 -0.63 18.09 3.49
C PHE A 218 0.66 18.68 4.09
N PRO A 219 1.86 18.26 3.62
CA PRO A 219 2.14 17.34 2.52
C PRO A 219 1.94 15.85 2.86
N ALA A 220 2.11 15.45 4.13
CA ALA A 220 1.83 14.09 4.59
C ALA A 220 1.44 14.04 6.08
N GLY A 221 0.82 12.93 6.49
CA GLY A 221 0.63 12.61 7.91
C GLY A 221 1.89 11.91 8.38
N LEU A 222 2.79 12.64 9.04
CA LEU A 222 4.07 12.10 9.50
C LEU A 222 3.88 11.46 10.87
N LYS A 223 4.59 10.36 11.11
CA LYS A 223 4.73 9.81 12.45
C LYS A 223 5.65 10.75 13.21
N GLN A 224 5.17 11.35 14.29
CA GLN A 224 6.05 12.14 15.16
C GLN A 224 7.14 11.21 15.67
N VAL A 225 8.40 11.61 15.46
CA VAL A 225 9.52 10.96 16.13
C VAL A 225 9.27 11.21 17.62
N ALA A 226 9.03 10.16 18.40
CA ALA A 226 9.06 10.26 19.84
C ALA A 226 10.51 10.64 20.21
N ASN A 227 10.78 11.93 20.24
CA ASN A 227 11.99 12.46 20.83
C ASN A 227 11.87 12.16 22.32
N ASN A 228 12.42 11.03 22.76
CA ASN A 228 12.60 10.71 24.17
C ASN A 228 13.67 11.60 24.84
N ASN A 229 13.78 12.87 24.42
CA ASN A 229 14.68 13.86 25.00
C ASN A 229 13.99 14.83 25.96
N ASP A 230 12.67 14.72 26.17
CA ASP A 230 12.05 15.25 27.40
C ASP A 230 12.16 14.23 28.52
N ALA A 231 13.40 13.94 28.92
CA ALA A 231 13.65 13.55 30.31
C ALA A 231 13.47 14.83 31.14
N PRO A 232 12.58 14.86 32.16
CA PRO A 232 12.52 15.98 33.08
C PRO A 232 13.90 16.19 33.67
N ALA A 233 14.44 17.39 33.52
CA ALA A 233 15.71 17.81 34.10
C ALA A 233 15.78 17.33 35.56
N GLU A 234 16.82 16.56 35.86
CA GLU A 234 17.16 16.17 37.22
C GLU A 234 17.10 17.41 38.11
N THR A 235 16.20 17.36 39.08
CA THR A 235 16.14 18.37 40.14
C THR A 235 17.45 18.26 40.92
N PRO A 236 18.23 19.34 41.10
CA PRO A 236 19.44 19.26 41.90
C PRO A 236 19.08 18.85 43.32
N ALA A 237 19.64 17.74 43.79
CA ALA A 237 19.56 17.33 45.18
C ALA A 237 20.15 18.45 46.05
N VAL A 238 19.29 19.07 46.86
CA VAL A 238 19.72 19.99 47.91
C VAL A 238 20.53 19.18 48.91
N THR A 239 21.78 19.58 49.08
CA THR A 239 22.70 19.07 50.09
C THR A 239 22.24 19.63 51.44
N GLU A 240 21.63 18.80 52.28
CA GLU A 240 21.50 19.10 53.72
C GLU A 240 22.80 18.69 54.43
N ALA A 241 23.35 19.64 55.18
CA ALA A 241 24.52 19.50 56.03
C ALA A 241 24.21 18.60 57.26
N PRO A 242 25.22 17.99 57.89
CA PRO A 242 25.01 17.02 58.97
C PRO A 242 24.72 17.73 60.29
N GLU A 243 23.62 17.36 60.94
CA GLU A 243 23.36 17.74 62.33
C GLU A 243 23.95 16.66 63.25
N ALA A 244 24.82 17.12 64.16
CA ALA A 244 25.48 16.31 65.17
C ALA A 244 24.48 15.84 66.24
N THR A 245 24.64 14.62 66.72
CA THR A 245 24.16 14.23 68.05
C THR A 245 25.15 13.27 68.70
N GLU A 246 25.79 13.75 69.77
CA GLU A 246 26.42 12.93 70.81
C GLU A 246 25.37 12.02 71.47
N GLY A 247 25.75 10.81 71.89
CA GLY A 247 24.95 10.05 72.87
C GLY A 247 25.11 8.53 72.89
N GLN A 248 26.18 8.07 73.53
CA GLN A 248 26.17 7.10 74.64
C GLN A 248 25.80 5.60 74.44
N GLU A 249 26.82 4.76 74.73
CA GLU A 249 26.89 3.45 75.43
C GLU A 249 25.97 2.27 75.05
N GLY A 250 26.61 1.11 74.83
CA GLY A 250 26.01 -0.23 74.78
C GLY A 250 26.82 -1.24 73.99
#